data_AF-E4Y002-F1
#
_entry.id   AF-E4Y002-F1
#
_cell.length_a   1.000
_cell.length_b   1.000
_cell.length_c   1.000
_cell.angle_alpha   90.00
_cell.angle_beta   90.00
_cell.angle_gamma   90.00
#
_symmetry.space_group_name_H-M   'P 1'
#
loop_
_entity.id
_entity.type
_entity.pdbx_description
1 polymer ?
#
loop_
_entity_poly.entity_id
_entity_poly.type
_entity_poly.pdbx_seq_one_letter_code
_entity_poly.pdbx_strand_id
1 'polypeptide(L)'
;MNNSFTAFAQYVAANPGNSKMNFHWSTTFSQCHPCAIDYNMITHLEHSAEESNFIMRMLGERESTKLGERYAWSPATADELKWQSVPRGTAKDIYKHYYLDFVLFGYSPDDVIKFINAADIGTVATQIEMPS
;
A
#
# COMPACT_ATOMS: atom_id res chain seq x y z
N MET A 1 -2.25 2.38 -25.45
CA MET A 1 -2.70 2.36 -24.05
C MET A 1 -1.53 2.85 -23.21
N ASN A 2 -1.72 3.92 -22.43
CA ASN A 2 -0.69 4.39 -21.50
C ASN A 2 -0.73 3.48 -20.27
N ASN A 3 0.25 2.58 -20.14
CA ASN A 3 0.34 1.60 -19.05
C ASN A 3 1.27 2.10 -17.93
N SER A 4 0.99 3.29 -17.40
CA SER A 4 1.80 3.91 -16.33
C SER A 4 1.21 3.69 -14.94
N PHE A 5 2.05 3.81 -13.92
CA PHE A 5 1.62 3.78 -12.51
C PHE A 5 0.62 4.91 -12.21
N THR A 6 0.84 6.11 -12.76
CA THR A 6 -0.10 7.24 -12.63
C THR A 6 -1.49 6.90 -13.16
N ALA A 7 -1.58 6.28 -14.35
CA ALA A 7 -2.86 5.89 -14.93
C ALA A 7 -3.58 4.86 -14.05
N PHE A 8 -2.84 3.90 -13.49
CA PHE A 8 -3.37 2.95 -12.52
C PHE A 8 -3.87 3.64 -11.23
N ALA A 9 -3.07 4.53 -10.64
CA ALA A 9 -3.45 5.26 -9.43
C ALA A 9 -4.72 6.10 -9.64
N GLN A 10 -4.83 6.79 -10.78
CA GLN A 10 -6.03 7.54 -11.15
C GLN A 10 -7.26 6.64 -11.33
N TYR A 11 -7.07 5.46 -11.93
CA TYR A 11 -8.16 4.48 -12.07
C TYR A 11 -8.67 4.00 -10.70
N VAL A 12 -7.77 3.69 -9.76
CA VAL A 12 -8.16 3.28 -8.40
C VAL A 12 -8.87 4.44 -7.68
N ALA A 13 -8.34 5.65 -7.74
CA ALA A 13 -8.93 6.83 -7.10
C ALA A 13 -10.33 7.17 -7.64
N ALA A 14 -10.57 6.96 -8.92
CA ALA A 14 -11.85 7.25 -9.57
C ALA A 14 -12.96 6.25 -9.22
N ASN A 15 -12.63 5.12 -8.58
CA ASN A 15 -13.59 4.07 -8.26
C ASN A 15 -14.01 4.14 -6.77
N PRO A 16 -15.19 4.66 -6.43
CA PRO A 16 -15.55 4.99 -5.04
C PRO A 16 -15.87 3.78 -4.16
N GLY A 17 -15.74 2.54 -4.64
CA GLY A 17 -16.04 1.37 -3.83
C GLY A 17 -15.54 0.05 -4.42
N ASN A 18 -15.63 -1.01 -3.61
CA ASN A 18 -15.05 -2.33 -3.93
C ASN A 18 -15.85 -3.15 -4.95
N SER A 19 -17.13 -2.83 -5.20
CA SER A 19 -18.05 -3.71 -5.95
C SER A 19 -17.70 -3.92 -7.42
N LYS A 20 -16.98 -2.98 -8.04
CA LYS A 20 -16.50 -3.06 -9.44
C LYS A 20 -14.98 -3.15 -9.53
N MET A 21 -14.32 -3.25 -8.39
CA MET A 21 -12.87 -3.29 -8.28
C MET A 21 -12.39 -4.72 -8.46
N ASN A 22 -11.23 -4.93 -9.10
CA ASN A 22 -10.58 -6.23 -9.01
C ASN A 22 -10.18 -6.49 -7.55
N PHE A 23 -10.31 -7.73 -7.10
CA PHE A 23 -9.98 -8.12 -5.73
C PHE A 23 -8.54 -7.76 -5.32
N HIS A 24 -7.60 -7.73 -6.27
CA HIS A 24 -6.20 -7.37 -6.00
C HIS A 24 -6.01 -5.94 -5.48
N TRP A 25 -6.95 -5.03 -5.75
CA TRP A 25 -6.86 -3.64 -5.32
C TRP A 25 -8.18 -3.13 -4.72
N SER A 26 -9.08 -4.02 -4.29
CA SER A 26 -10.14 -3.65 -3.36
C SER A 26 -9.61 -3.57 -1.92
N THR A 27 -10.26 -2.81 -1.04
CA THR A 27 -9.83 -2.65 0.35
C THR A 27 -9.78 -4.00 1.08
N THR A 28 -8.72 -4.23 1.85
CA THR A 28 -8.57 -5.45 2.65
C THR A 28 -9.61 -5.52 3.76
N PHE A 29 -10.05 -4.38 4.32
CA PHE A 29 -11.15 -4.30 5.28
C PHE A 29 -12.40 -5.02 4.76
N SER A 30 -12.74 -4.84 3.48
CA SER A 30 -13.89 -5.52 2.86
C SER A 30 -13.68 -7.01 2.62
N GLN A 31 -12.44 -7.46 2.46
CA GLN A 31 -12.12 -8.86 2.16
C GLN A 31 -11.93 -9.69 3.43
N CYS A 32 -11.29 -9.12 4.45
CA CYS A 32 -10.94 -9.78 5.70
C CYS A 32 -12.07 -9.78 6.72
N HIS A 33 -13.10 -8.94 6.57
CA HIS A 33 -14.24 -8.91 7.49
C HIS A 33 -13.81 -8.86 8.97
N PRO A 34 -13.04 -7.83 9.39
CA PRO A 34 -12.41 -7.79 10.71
C PRO A 34 -13.40 -7.81 11.88
N CYS A 35 -14.68 -7.51 11.65
CA CYS A 35 -15.72 -7.62 12.67
C CYS A 35 -16.30 -9.04 12.81
N ALA A 36 -16.08 -9.93 11.83
CA ALA A 36 -16.64 -11.27 11.79
C ALA A 36 -15.61 -12.37 12.06
N ILE A 37 -14.31 -12.04 11.99
CA ILE A 37 -13.20 -12.99 12.18
C ILE A 37 -12.35 -12.50 13.36
N ASP A 38 -12.10 -13.39 14.32
CA ASP A 38 -11.25 -13.12 15.48
C ASP A 38 -9.79 -13.40 15.12
N TYR A 39 -9.06 -12.34 14.78
CA TYR A 39 -7.66 -12.43 14.39
C TYR A 39 -6.75 -12.47 15.62
N ASN A 40 -5.95 -13.53 15.75
CA ASN A 40 -4.93 -13.60 16.80
C ASN A 40 -3.74 -12.66 16.55
N MET A 41 -3.51 -12.28 15.27
CA MET A 41 -2.40 -11.43 14.86
C MET A 41 -2.69 -10.74 13.54
N ILE A 42 -2.15 -9.53 13.39
CA ILE A 42 -2.01 -8.79 12.14
C ILE A 42 -0.53 -8.42 12.00
N THR A 43 0.07 -8.69 10.85
CA THR A 43 1.51 -8.49 10.59
C THR A 43 1.76 -7.54 9.43
N HIS A 44 2.98 -7.04 9.34
CA HIS A 44 3.46 -6.05 8.38
C HIS A 44 4.50 -6.67 7.43
N LEU A 45 4.31 -6.52 6.12
CA LEU A 45 5.21 -7.14 5.14
C LEU A 45 6.63 -6.57 5.20
N GLU A 46 6.77 -5.31 5.58
CA GLU A 46 8.05 -4.63 5.83
C GLU A 46 8.87 -5.27 6.96
N HIS A 47 8.21 -5.92 7.92
CA HIS A 47 8.83 -6.63 9.04
C HIS A 47 8.78 -8.15 8.89
N SER A 48 8.38 -8.65 7.71
CA SER A 48 8.11 -10.07 7.46
C SER A 48 9.23 -11.00 7.88
N ALA A 49 10.50 -10.63 7.71
CA ALA A 49 11.64 -11.45 8.13
C ALA A 49 11.66 -11.70 9.66
N GLU A 50 11.36 -10.67 10.45
CA GLU A 50 11.36 -10.75 11.91
C GLU A 50 10.06 -11.36 12.43
N GLU A 51 8.92 -10.90 11.92
CA GLU A 51 7.58 -11.34 12.36
C GLU A 51 7.31 -12.80 12.02
N SER A 52 7.81 -13.29 10.88
CA SER A 52 7.59 -14.69 10.50
C SER A 52 8.29 -15.66 11.45
N ASN A 53 9.46 -15.30 11.96
CA ASN A 53 10.12 -16.11 12.99
C ASN A 53 9.30 -16.14 14.29
N PHE A 54 8.66 -15.02 14.64
CA PHE A 54 7.75 -14.98 15.79
C PHE A 54 6.51 -15.85 15.58
N ILE A 55 5.88 -15.77 14.41
CA ILE A 55 4.72 -16.60 14.04
C ILE A 55 5.07 -18.09 14.10
N MET A 56 6.18 -18.51 13.48
CA MET A 56 6.60 -19.92 13.48
C MET A 56 6.78 -20.45 14.90
N ARG A 57 7.42 -19.67 15.79
CA ARG A 57 7.56 -20.04 17.21
C ARG A 57 6.21 -20.13 17.93
N MET A 58 5.27 -19.22 17.65
CA MET A 58 3.91 -19.27 18.22
C MET A 58 3.18 -20.56 17.79
N LEU A 59 3.38 -21.00 16.54
CA LEU A 59 2.78 -22.22 15.99
C LEU A 59 3.46 -23.52 16.49
N GLY A 60 4.48 -23.42 17.35
CA GLY A 60 5.22 -24.56 17.87
C GLY A 60 6.24 -25.16 16.90
N GLU A 61 6.49 -24.48 15.78
CA GLU A 61 7.49 -24.89 14.79
C GLU A 61 8.91 -24.57 15.28
N ARG A 62 9.84 -25.49 15.07
CA ARG A 62 11.26 -25.30 15.44
C ARG A 62 11.94 -24.37 14.43
N GLU A 63 13.04 -23.72 14.83
CA GLU A 63 13.77 -22.71 14.03
C GLU A 63 14.33 -23.18 12.66
N SER A 64 14.08 -24.43 12.26
CA SER A 64 14.41 -24.97 10.94
C SER A 64 13.56 -24.38 9.80
N THR A 65 12.36 -23.88 10.10
CA THR A 65 11.45 -23.33 9.08
C THR A 65 11.56 -21.81 9.07
N LYS A 66 12.30 -21.28 8.09
CA LYS A 66 12.42 -19.83 7.84
C LYS A 66 11.74 -19.48 6.53
N LEU A 67 11.06 -18.34 6.48
CA LEU A 67 10.65 -17.78 5.20
C LEU A 67 11.89 -17.39 4.40
N GLY A 68 11.81 -17.54 3.09
CA GLY A 68 12.86 -17.11 2.18
C GLY A 68 13.10 -15.61 2.30
N GLU A 69 14.34 -15.19 2.07
CA GLU A 69 14.66 -13.77 1.97
C GLU A 69 13.93 -13.12 0.80
N ARG A 70 13.77 -11.79 0.87
CA ARG A 70 13.25 -11.01 -0.22
C ARG A 70 14.06 -11.27 -1.49
N TYR A 71 13.37 -11.54 -2.60
CA TYR A 71 14.03 -11.68 -3.89
C TYR A 71 14.85 -10.44 -4.23
N ALA A 72 16.11 -10.62 -4.65
CA ALA A 72 17.02 -9.53 -4.99
C ALA A 72 16.47 -8.58 -6.07
N TRP A 73 15.58 -9.08 -6.94
CA TRP A 73 14.92 -8.30 -8.00
C TRP A 73 13.65 -7.56 -7.56
N SER A 74 13.24 -7.69 -6.30
CA SER A 74 12.00 -7.07 -5.81
C SER A 74 12.10 -5.54 -5.79
N PRO A 75 11.17 -4.81 -6.44
CA PRO A 75 11.24 -3.36 -6.59
C PRO A 75 10.73 -2.57 -5.37
N ALA A 76 10.39 -3.22 -4.25
CA ALA A 76 9.73 -2.59 -3.09
C ALA A 76 10.55 -1.48 -2.37
N THR A 77 11.81 -1.26 -2.74
CA THR A 77 12.62 -0.12 -2.22
C THR A 77 12.38 1.18 -3.00
N ALA A 78 11.68 1.13 -4.14
CA ALA A 78 11.47 2.27 -5.03
C ALA A 78 10.05 2.85 -4.97
N ASP A 79 9.24 2.48 -3.96
CA ASP A 79 7.81 2.77 -4.00
C ASP A 79 7.51 4.26 -3.87
N GLU A 80 8.23 5.01 -3.02
CA GLU A 80 8.08 6.47 -2.89
C GLU A 80 8.39 7.22 -4.20
N LEU A 81 9.33 6.72 -5.01
CA LEU A 81 9.65 7.31 -6.32
C LEU A 81 8.48 7.20 -7.30
N LYS A 82 7.69 6.13 -7.25
CA LYS A 82 6.53 5.95 -8.14
C LYS A 82 5.46 7.01 -7.86
N TRP A 83 5.29 7.40 -6.60
CA TRP A 83 4.33 8.41 -6.17
C TRP A 83 4.64 9.81 -6.66
N GLN A 84 5.90 10.12 -7.01
CA GLN A 84 6.26 11.42 -7.59
C GLN A 84 5.45 11.73 -8.85
N SER A 85 5.17 10.71 -9.68
CA SER A 85 4.40 10.86 -10.92
C SER A 85 2.88 10.96 -10.72
N VAL A 86 2.39 10.83 -9.49
CA VAL A 86 0.96 10.78 -9.17
C VAL A 86 0.49 12.19 -8.75
N PRO A 87 -0.63 12.71 -9.28
CA PRO A 87 -1.17 13.98 -8.79
C PRO A 87 -1.53 13.93 -7.31
N ARG A 88 -1.22 14.98 -6.55
CA ARG A 88 -1.54 15.07 -5.11
C ARG A 88 -3.01 14.73 -4.80
N GLY A 89 -3.94 15.23 -5.63
CA GLY A 89 -5.37 14.95 -5.48
C GLY A 89 -5.67 13.45 -5.54
N THR A 90 -5.13 12.76 -6.55
CA THR A 90 -5.22 11.30 -6.70
C THR A 90 -4.66 10.57 -5.48
N ALA A 91 -3.48 10.97 -4.98
CA ALA A 91 -2.88 10.34 -3.80
C ALA A 91 -3.76 10.50 -2.55
N LYS A 92 -4.35 11.68 -2.34
CA LYS A 92 -5.30 11.93 -1.24
C LYS A 92 -6.58 11.11 -1.36
N ASP A 93 -7.10 10.93 -2.57
CA ASP A 93 -8.32 10.17 -2.77
C ASP A 93 -8.08 8.67 -2.60
N ILE A 94 -6.90 8.16 -3.00
CA ILE A 94 -6.46 6.81 -2.64
C ILE A 94 -6.36 6.64 -1.13
N TYR A 95 -5.77 7.60 -0.42
CA TYR A 95 -5.69 7.54 1.04
C TYR A 95 -7.08 7.43 1.69
N LYS A 96 -8.05 8.25 1.25
CA LYS A 96 -9.43 8.15 1.74
C LYS A 96 -10.06 6.80 1.42
N HIS A 97 -9.80 6.27 0.23
CA HIS A 97 -10.32 4.97 -0.21
C HIS A 97 -9.87 3.83 0.70
N TYR A 98 -8.59 3.80 1.09
CA TYR A 98 -8.01 2.77 1.95
C TYR A 98 -7.94 3.17 3.43
N TYR A 99 -8.65 4.23 3.86
CA TYR A 99 -8.56 4.74 5.24
C TYR A 99 -8.78 3.65 6.31
N LEU A 100 -9.80 2.82 6.12
CA LEU A 100 -10.09 1.72 7.05
C LEU A 100 -9.01 0.64 7.07
N ASP A 101 -8.30 0.44 5.96
CA ASP A 101 -7.17 -0.50 5.92
C ASP A 101 -6.01 0.04 6.75
N PHE A 102 -5.69 1.33 6.63
CA PHE A 102 -4.65 1.96 7.48
C PHE A 102 -4.98 1.82 8.97
N VAL A 103 -6.24 2.04 9.34
CA VAL A 103 -6.71 1.83 10.72
C VAL A 103 -6.59 0.37 11.15
N LEU A 104 -7.05 -0.57 10.30
CA LEU A 104 -7.01 -2.00 10.57
C LEU A 104 -5.58 -2.51 10.79
N PHE A 105 -4.63 -2.03 9.99
CA PHE A 105 -3.22 -2.42 10.07
C PHE A 105 -2.40 -1.58 11.04
N GLY A 106 -3.01 -0.60 11.73
CA GLY A 106 -2.32 0.21 12.73
C GLY A 106 -1.32 1.22 12.18
N TYR A 107 -1.46 1.62 10.91
CA TYR A 107 -0.66 2.70 10.32
C TYR A 107 -1.14 4.06 10.81
N SER A 108 -0.19 4.91 11.17
CA SER A 108 -0.44 6.30 11.56
C SER A 108 -0.55 7.21 10.33
N PRO A 109 -1.12 8.42 10.48
CA PRO A 109 -1.08 9.43 9.42
C PRO A 109 0.35 9.77 8.97
N ASP A 110 1.34 9.70 9.86
CA ASP A 110 2.74 9.99 9.56
C ASP A 110 3.36 8.93 8.64
N ASP A 111 2.93 7.68 8.76
CA ASP A 111 3.37 6.60 7.86
C ASP A 111 2.92 6.83 6.41
N VAL A 112 1.80 7.53 6.23
CA VAL A 112 1.18 7.75 4.92
C VAL A 112 1.55 9.10 4.30
N ILE A 113 1.73 10.14 5.11
CA ILE A 113 1.90 11.51 4.61
C ILE A 113 3.12 11.66 3.69
N LYS A 114 4.16 10.84 3.88
CA LYS A 114 5.34 10.80 3.01
C LYS A 114 5.00 10.50 1.55
N PHE A 115 4.03 9.63 1.27
CA PHE A 115 3.60 9.32 -0.11
C PHE A 115 2.81 10.47 -0.73
N ILE A 116 1.97 11.13 0.07
CA ILE A 116 1.21 12.31 -0.33
C ILE A 116 2.16 13.49 -0.61
N ASN A 117 3.22 13.65 0.17
CA ASN A 117 4.25 14.67 -0.04
C ASN A 117 5.14 14.35 -1.25
N ALA A 118 5.46 13.08 -1.50
CA ALA A 118 6.19 12.68 -2.71
C ALA A 118 5.42 13.07 -3.99
N ALA A 119 4.09 12.94 -3.98
CA ALA A 119 3.20 13.36 -5.06
C ALA A 119 3.16 14.89 -5.32
N ASP A 120 3.57 15.71 -4.35
CA ASP A 120 3.68 17.16 -4.54
C ASP A 120 4.82 17.52 -5.47
N ILE A 121 5.93 16.78 -5.38
CA ILE A 121 7.17 17.10 -6.09
C ILE A 121 6.96 17.00 -7.61
N GLY A 122 6.26 15.97 -8.11
CA GLY A 122 5.97 15.87 -9.54
C GLY A 122 4.84 16.77 -10.01
N THR A 123 3.94 17.20 -9.11
CA THR A 123 2.94 18.23 -9.42
C THR A 123 3.63 19.59 -9.68
N VAL A 124 4.66 19.92 -8.89
CA VAL A 124 5.47 21.14 -9.11
C VAL A 124 6.27 21.04 -10.42
N ALA A 125 6.89 19.89 -10.70
CA ALA A 125 7.63 19.69 -11.96
C ALA A 125 6.75 19.84 -13.21
N THR A 126 5.53 19.30 -13.20
CA THR A 126 4.59 19.42 -14.32
C THR A 126 4.01 20.83 -14.51
N GLN A 127 3.95 21.65 -13.46
CA GLN A 127 3.52 23.05 -13.56
C GLN A 127 4.59 23.97 -14.18
N ILE A 128 5.87 23.60 -14.09
CA ILE A 128 6.99 24.38 -14.63
C ILE A 128 7.16 24.15 -16.15
N GLU A 129 6.68 23.02 -16.68
CA GLU A 129 6.84 22.62 -18.08
C GLU A 129 5.66 22.99 -18.99
N MET A 130 4.61 23.67 -18.50
CA MET A 130 3.52 24.16 -19.37
C MET A 130 3.85 25.57 -19.88
N PRO A 131 4.17 25.77 -21.18
CA PRO A 131 4.29 27.11 -21.73
C PRO A 131 2.89 27.72 -21.90
N SER A 132 2.82 29.03 -21.63
CA SER A 132 1.69 29.91 -21.91
C SER A 132 1.32 29.96 -23.39
#